data_AF-A0A7C5ZAG5-F1
#
_entry.id   AF-A0A7C5ZAG5-F1
#
_cell.length_a   1.000
_cell.length_b   1.000
_cell.length_c   1.000
_cell.angle_alpha   90.00
_cell.angle_beta   90.00
_cell.angle_gamma   90.00
#
_symmetry.space_group_name_H-M   'P 1'
#
loop_
_entity.id
_entity.type
_entity.pdbx_description
1 polymer ?
#
loop_
_entity_poly.entity_id
_entity_poly.type
_entity_poly.pdbx_seq_one_letter_code
_entity_poly.pdbx_strand_id
1 'polypeptide(L)'
;MNSLADTVSKRFEPVPPSLPLKPLLWLVWFVSVLVGGYGVYLRLTQGHLPAGYGSYVPWGLWIALYFHGVGMAGGVFVISALGYLLRWRGFAHERSLRLAIVLSVASIIPAFLGVFLDLGRMDRAVRIAAHPNFTSM
;
A
#
# COMPACT_ATOMS: atom_id res chain seq x y z
N MET A 1 0.80 54.95 -24.57
CA MET A 1 1.18 53.67 -25.18
C MET A 1 1.83 52.67 -24.21
N ASN A 2 1.90 52.94 -22.88
CA ASN A 2 2.61 52.06 -21.94
C ASN A 2 1.73 51.02 -21.22
N SER A 3 0.40 51.22 -21.21
CA SER A 3 -0.55 50.39 -20.44
C SER A 3 -0.68 48.94 -20.96
N LEU A 4 -0.58 48.74 -22.27
CA LEU A 4 -0.68 47.40 -22.87
C LEU A 4 0.58 46.56 -22.64
N ALA A 5 1.76 47.19 -22.55
CA ALA A 5 3.01 46.49 -22.29
C ALA A 5 3.08 45.96 -20.84
N ASP A 6 2.61 46.76 -19.87
CA ASP A 6 2.55 46.35 -18.46
C ASP A 6 1.51 45.24 -18.20
N THR A 7 0.43 45.24 -18.96
CA THR A 7 -0.61 44.19 -18.85
C THR A 7 -0.12 42.86 -19.40
N VAL A 8 0.72 42.90 -20.44
CA VAL A 8 1.37 41.70 -21.00
C VAL A 8 2.45 41.18 -20.05
N SER A 9 3.27 42.05 -19.44
CA SER A 9 4.35 41.60 -18.54
C SER A 9 3.83 40.92 -17.27
N LYS A 10 2.74 41.43 -16.66
CA LYS A 10 2.09 40.80 -15.49
C LYS A 10 1.50 39.41 -15.77
N ARG A 11 1.14 39.13 -17.03
CA ARG A 11 0.57 37.83 -17.43
C ARG A 11 1.66 36.74 -17.56
N PHE A 12 2.93 37.15 -17.58
CA PHE A 12 4.10 36.27 -17.64
C PHE A 12 4.92 36.29 -16.34
N GLU A 13 4.31 36.61 -15.20
CA GLU A 13 4.96 36.32 -13.94
C GLU A 13 5.12 34.79 -13.77
N PRO A 14 6.35 34.29 -13.55
CA PRO A 14 6.57 32.88 -13.33
C PRO A 14 5.74 32.44 -12.13
N VAL A 15 4.83 31.50 -12.36
CA VAL A 15 4.03 30.85 -11.30
C VAL A 15 5.01 30.43 -10.19
N PRO A 16 4.81 30.86 -8.93
CA PRO A 16 5.73 30.55 -7.84
C PRO A 16 5.97 29.04 -7.81
N PRO A 17 7.20 28.59 -7.51
CA PRO A 17 7.54 27.18 -7.53
C PRO A 17 6.50 26.44 -6.68
N SER A 18 5.74 25.58 -7.35
CA SER A 18 4.80 24.71 -6.65
C SER A 18 5.58 23.98 -5.58
N LEU A 19 4.95 23.79 -4.40
CA LEU A 19 5.52 23.03 -3.28
C LEU A 19 6.34 21.88 -3.85
N PRO A 20 7.57 21.63 -3.39
CA PRO A 20 8.43 20.65 -4.02
C PRO A 20 7.87 19.25 -3.71
N LEU A 21 6.85 18.84 -4.48
CA LEU A 21 6.01 17.67 -4.22
C LEU A 21 6.85 16.41 -4.29
N LYS A 22 7.81 16.36 -5.21
CA LYS A 22 8.72 15.22 -5.37
C LYS A 22 9.55 14.95 -4.11
N PRO A 23 10.35 15.90 -3.59
CA PRO A 23 11.10 15.66 -2.37
C PRO A 23 10.19 15.51 -1.15
N LEU A 24 9.02 16.17 -1.10
CA LEU A 24 8.05 15.94 -0.04
C LEU A 24 7.53 14.49 -0.03
N LEU A 25 7.17 13.94 -1.19
CA LEU A 25 6.71 12.55 -1.32
C LEU A 25 7.82 11.57 -0.95
N TRP A 26 9.07 11.83 -1.36
CA TRP A 26 10.22 11.03 -0.95
C TRP A 26 10.47 11.09 0.56
N LEU A 27 10.35 12.28 1.16
CA LEU A 27 10.47 12.46 2.60
C LEU A 27 9.39 11.67 3.35
N VAL A 28 8.13 11.81 2.93
CA VAL A 28 7.00 11.07 3.52
C VAL A 28 7.20 9.57 3.39
N TRP A 29 7.63 9.09 2.22
CA TRP A 29 7.92 7.68 2.00
C TRP A 29 9.03 7.18 2.94
N PHE A 30 10.14 7.92 3.03
CA PHE A 30 11.28 7.53 3.88
C PHE A 30 10.91 7.52 5.36
N VAL A 31 10.22 8.55 5.84
CA VAL A 31 9.72 8.62 7.22
C VAL A 31 8.76 7.46 7.50
N SER A 32 7.85 7.13 6.56
CA SER A 32 6.91 6.02 6.73
C SER A 32 7.64 4.67 6.85
N VAL A 33 8.70 4.45 6.07
CA VAL A 33 9.54 3.25 6.16
C VAL A 33 10.27 3.17 7.50
N LEU A 34 10.83 4.29 7.99
CA LEU A 34 11.51 4.32 9.30
C LEU A 34 10.54 4.03 10.45
N VAL A 35 9.37 4.67 10.45
CA VAL A 35 8.34 4.45 11.48
C VAL A 35 7.81 3.01 11.42
N GLY A 36 7.53 2.50 10.22
CA GLY A 36 7.11 1.11 10.02
C GLY A 36 8.17 0.11 10.50
N GLY A 37 9.43 0.34 10.16
CA GLY A 37 10.57 -0.47 10.60
C GLY A 37 10.73 -0.46 12.12
N TYR A 38 10.57 0.69 12.76
CA TYR A 38 10.57 0.79 14.22
C TYR A 38 9.39 0.03 14.86
N GLY A 39 8.20 0.08 14.26
CA GLY A 39 7.05 -0.73 14.68
C GLY A 39 7.33 -2.23 14.60
N VAL A 40 7.98 -2.70 13.53
CA VAL A 40 8.42 -4.10 13.39
C VAL A 40 9.47 -4.45 14.44
N TYR A 41 10.41 -3.56 14.74
CA TYR A 41 11.40 -3.77 15.80
C TYR A 41 10.75 -3.94 17.19
N LEU A 42 9.79 -3.07 17.54
CA LEU A 42 9.03 -3.19 18.79
C LEU A 42 8.24 -4.50 18.82
N ARG A 43 7.63 -4.88 17.70
CA ARG A 43 6.92 -6.15 17.55
C ARG A 43 7.81 -7.36 17.85
N LEU A 44 9.03 -7.38 17.32
CA LEU A 44 9.96 -8.49 17.51
C LEU A 44 10.55 -8.56 18.92
N THR A 45 10.69 -7.42 19.60
CA THR A 45 11.34 -7.33 20.94
C THR A 45 10.36 -7.37 22.10
N GLN A 46 9.18 -6.75 21.96
CA GLN A 46 8.17 -6.61 23.01
C GLN A 46 6.92 -7.48 22.77
N GLY A 47 6.85 -8.16 21.62
CA GLY A 47 5.75 -9.06 21.28
C GLY A 47 4.44 -8.32 20.94
N HIS A 48 3.32 -8.81 21.47
CA HIS A 48 1.96 -8.29 21.20
C HIS A 48 1.52 -7.14 22.10
N LEU A 49 2.23 -6.88 23.20
CA LEU A 49 1.82 -5.89 24.21
C LEU A 49 1.59 -4.48 23.63
N PRO A 50 2.46 -3.93 22.76
CA PRO A 50 2.26 -2.59 22.21
C PRO A 50 1.15 -2.52 21.15
N ALA A 51 0.68 -3.67 20.65
CA ALA A 51 -0.32 -3.72 19.59
C ALA A 51 -1.73 -3.42 20.11
N GLY A 52 -1.97 -3.53 21.43
CA GLY A 52 -3.20 -3.11 22.08
C GLY A 52 -4.41 -4.03 21.84
N TYR A 53 -4.18 -5.27 21.42
CA TYR A 53 -5.24 -6.27 21.24
C TYR A 53 -5.59 -6.90 22.59
N GLY A 54 -6.82 -7.41 22.74
CA GLY A 54 -7.31 -8.01 23.98
C GLY A 54 -8.27 -9.16 23.70
N SER A 55 -8.87 -9.75 24.74
CA SER A 55 -9.73 -10.93 24.58
C SER A 55 -10.98 -10.67 23.72
N TYR A 56 -11.47 -9.42 23.67
CA TYR A 56 -12.62 -9.02 22.85
C TYR A 56 -12.25 -8.71 21.39
N VAL A 57 -11.03 -8.22 21.16
CA VAL A 57 -10.52 -7.85 19.84
C VAL A 57 -9.15 -8.50 19.71
N PRO A 58 -9.11 -9.78 19.30
CA PRO A 58 -7.89 -10.60 19.35
C PRO A 58 -6.89 -10.24 18.24
N TRP A 59 -7.37 -9.55 17.22
CA TRP A 59 -6.71 -9.14 16.00
C TRP A 59 -6.75 -7.62 15.88
N GLY A 60 -5.70 -6.98 15.37
CA GLY A 60 -5.82 -5.56 15.06
C GLY A 60 -5.07 -5.14 13.83
N LEU A 61 -4.32 -4.04 13.92
CA LEU A 61 -3.84 -3.31 12.73
C LEU A 61 -3.13 -4.19 11.69
N TRP A 62 -2.39 -5.21 12.11
CA TRP A 62 -1.71 -6.14 11.18
C TRP A 62 -2.68 -6.91 10.26
N ILE A 63 -3.81 -7.38 10.80
CA ILE A 63 -4.84 -8.08 10.02
C ILE A 63 -5.66 -7.11 9.19
N ALA A 64 -5.90 -5.89 9.68
CA ALA A 64 -6.54 -4.84 8.87
C ALA A 64 -5.69 -4.50 7.63
N LEU A 65 -4.36 -4.39 7.79
CA LEU A 65 -3.42 -4.19 6.68
C LEU A 65 -3.45 -5.37 5.69
N TYR A 66 -3.56 -6.60 6.18
CA TYR A 66 -3.73 -7.77 5.33
C TYR A 66 -4.98 -7.69 4.45
N PHE A 67 -6.16 -7.48 5.05
CA PHE A 67 -7.40 -7.40 4.28
C PHE A 67 -7.37 -6.24 3.28
N HIS A 68 -6.77 -5.12 3.65
CA HIS A 68 -6.62 -3.98 2.74
C HIS A 68 -5.69 -4.31 1.57
N GLY A 69 -4.53 -4.93 1.84
CA GLY A 69 -3.57 -5.30 0.80
C GLY A 69 -4.09 -6.38 -0.16
N VAL A 70 -4.74 -7.43 0.36
CA VAL A 70 -5.39 -8.46 -0.47
C VAL A 70 -6.56 -7.86 -1.26
N GLY A 71 -7.36 -6.98 -0.64
CA GLY A 71 -8.45 -6.28 -1.30
C GLY A 71 -7.96 -5.39 -2.45
N MET A 72 -6.89 -4.61 -2.24
CA MET A 72 -6.25 -3.82 -3.31
C MET A 72 -5.70 -4.72 -4.41
N ALA A 73 -5.05 -5.83 -4.03
CA ALA A 73 -4.45 -6.74 -5.00
C ALA A 73 -5.50 -7.38 -5.91
N GLY A 74 -6.54 -7.96 -5.31
CA GLY A 74 -7.65 -8.55 -6.04
C GLY A 74 -8.42 -7.49 -6.84
N GLY A 75 -8.71 -6.35 -6.22
CA GLY A 75 -9.47 -5.25 -6.84
C GLY A 75 -8.79 -4.69 -8.09
N VAL A 76 -7.52 -4.29 -7.99
CA VAL A 76 -6.77 -3.73 -9.13
C VAL A 76 -6.63 -4.73 -10.26
N PHE A 77 -6.35 -6.00 -9.92
CA PHE A 77 -6.23 -7.06 -10.91
C PHE A 77 -7.56 -7.33 -11.62
N VAL A 78 -8.65 -7.52 -10.87
CA VAL A 78 -9.99 -7.83 -11.41
C VAL A 78 -10.50 -6.68 -12.27
N ILE A 79 -10.39 -5.43 -11.82
CA ILE A 79 -10.81 -4.25 -12.58
C ILE A 79 -10.04 -4.17 -13.91
N SER A 80 -8.72 -4.35 -13.86
CA SER A 80 -7.91 -4.28 -15.08
C SER A 80 -8.13 -5.47 -16.01
N ALA A 81 -8.34 -6.67 -15.48
CA ALA A 81 -8.60 -7.87 -16.27
C ALA A 81 -9.96 -7.78 -16.96
N LEU A 82 -11.02 -7.41 -16.22
CA LEU A 82 -12.35 -7.18 -16.80
C LEU A 82 -12.33 -6.05 -17.82
N GLY A 83 -11.67 -4.93 -17.51
CA GLY A 83 -11.52 -3.80 -18.44
C GLY A 83 -10.80 -4.19 -19.73
N TYR A 84 -9.82 -5.10 -19.65
CA TYR A 84 -9.11 -5.65 -20.80
C TYR A 84 -10.01 -6.60 -21.61
N LEU A 85 -10.69 -7.55 -20.96
CA LEU A 85 -11.60 -8.51 -21.62
C LEU A 85 -12.78 -7.83 -22.31
N LEU A 86 -13.40 -6.86 -21.64
CA LEU A 86 -14.55 -6.10 -22.15
C LEU A 86 -14.14 -4.98 -23.13
N ARG A 87 -12.84 -4.83 -23.40
CA ARG A 87 -12.28 -3.78 -24.27
C ARG A 87 -12.74 -2.36 -23.92
N TRP A 88 -12.80 -2.04 -22.63
CA TRP A 88 -13.17 -0.71 -22.17
C TRP A 88 -12.08 0.32 -22.57
N ARG A 89 -12.51 1.48 -23.08
CA ARG A 89 -11.62 2.62 -23.41
C ARG A 89 -10.71 2.95 -22.22
N GLY A 90 -9.40 2.80 -22.42
CA GLY A 90 -8.36 3.00 -21.39
C GLY A 90 -7.75 1.72 -20.82
N PHE A 91 -8.52 0.63 -20.72
CA PHE A 91 -8.04 -0.67 -20.20
C PHE A 91 -7.80 -1.74 -21.28
N ALA A 92 -8.18 -1.46 -22.53
CA ALA A 92 -8.00 -2.38 -23.66
C ALA A 92 -6.53 -2.62 -24.06
N HIS A 93 -5.57 -1.91 -23.47
CA HIS A 93 -4.14 -2.05 -23.79
C HIS A 93 -3.48 -3.04 -22.84
N GLU A 94 -2.60 -3.91 -23.35
CA GLU A 94 -1.84 -4.85 -22.51
C GLU A 94 -1.00 -4.16 -21.43
N ARG A 95 -0.61 -2.90 -21.65
CA ARG A 95 0.17 -2.11 -20.70
C ARG A 95 -0.58 -1.85 -19.40
N SER A 96 -1.90 -1.59 -19.44
CA SER A 96 -2.67 -1.40 -18.21
C SER A 96 -2.77 -2.69 -17.40
N LEU A 97 -2.97 -3.82 -18.08
CA LEU A 97 -3.00 -5.13 -17.42
C LEU A 97 -1.66 -5.49 -16.78
N ARG A 98 -0.54 -5.23 -17.47
CA ARG A 98 0.80 -5.47 -16.91
C ARG A 98 1.05 -4.62 -15.66
N LEU A 99 0.67 -3.34 -15.69
CA LEU A 99 0.78 -2.46 -14.53
C LEU A 99 -0.10 -2.94 -13.36
N ALA A 100 -1.32 -3.39 -13.65
CA ALA A 100 -2.22 -3.93 -12.63
C ALA A 100 -1.67 -5.20 -11.97
N ILE A 101 -1.04 -6.09 -12.75
CA ILE A 101 -0.37 -7.28 -12.20
C ILE A 101 0.78 -6.87 -11.27
N VAL A 102 1.63 -5.94 -11.70
CA VAL A 102 2.75 -5.45 -10.86
C VAL A 102 2.23 -4.82 -9.57
N LEU A 103 1.19 -3.98 -9.66
CA LEU A 103 0.57 -3.36 -8.48
C LEU A 103 -0.05 -4.41 -7.55
N SER A 104 -0.74 -5.41 -8.11
CA SER A 104 -1.38 -6.48 -7.35
C SER A 104 -0.38 -7.33 -6.57
N VAL A 105 0.73 -7.72 -7.22
CA VAL A 105 1.83 -8.43 -6.57
C VAL A 105 2.48 -7.54 -5.50
N ALA A 106 2.72 -6.26 -5.82
CA ALA A 106 3.31 -5.31 -4.88
C ALA A 106 2.43 -5.09 -3.63
N SER A 107 1.10 -5.15 -3.75
CA SER A 107 0.19 -5.02 -2.61
C SER A 107 0.02 -6.31 -1.80
N ILE A 108 0.23 -7.49 -2.40
CA ILE A 108 0.16 -8.79 -1.71
C ILE A 108 1.32 -8.97 -0.73
N ILE A 109 2.53 -8.56 -1.10
CA ILE A 109 3.74 -8.73 -0.26
C ILE A 109 3.55 -8.15 1.16
N PRO A 110 3.19 -6.86 1.34
CA PRO A 110 2.97 -6.31 2.67
C PRO A 110 1.75 -6.93 3.36
N ALA A 111 0.75 -7.41 2.61
CA ALA A 111 -0.42 -8.07 3.18
C ALA A 111 -0.02 -9.38 3.89
N PHE A 112 0.77 -10.23 3.24
CA PHE A 112 1.26 -11.46 3.84
C PHE A 112 2.24 -11.19 4.99
N LEU A 113 3.06 -10.14 4.89
CA LEU A 113 3.89 -9.72 6.01
C LEU A 113 3.04 -9.31 7.23
N GLY A 114 1.91 -8.64 7.01
CA GLY A 114 0.95 -8.31 8.07
C GLY A 114 0.44 -9.55 8.80
N VAL A 115 -0.06 -10.55 8.08
CA VAL A 115 -0.52 -11.83 8.69
C VAL A 115 0.61 -12.53 9.43
N PHE A 116 1.80 -12.57 8.82
CA PHE A 116 2.95 -13.22 9.43
C PHE A 116 3.38 -12.56 10.73
N LEU A 117 3.36 -11.23 10.78
CA LEU A 117 3.65 -10.46 11.99
C LEU A 117 2.55 -10.59 13.04
N ASP A 118 1.30 -10.83 12.65
CA ASP A 118 0.19 -11.03 13.60
C ASP A 118 0.30 -12.36 14.38
N LEU A 119 0.98 -13.37 13.81
CA LEU A 119 1.21 -14.65 14.49
C LEU A 119 1.89 -14.42 15.85
N GLY A 120 1.22 -14.86 16.93
CA GLY A 120 1.79 -14.80 18.28
C GLY A 120 3.07 -15.64 18.44
N ARG A 121 3.26 -16.62 17.57
CA ARG A 121 4.43 -17.49 17.53
C ARG A 121 4.86 -17.76 16.10
N MET A 122 5.66 -16.82 15.59
CA MET A 122 6.19 -16.86 14.21
C MET A 122 7.02 -18.13 13.96
N ASP A 123 7.67 -18.67 14.99
CA ASP A 123 8.44 -19.93 14.94
C ASP A 123 7.57 -21.13 14.52
N ARG A 124 6.27 -21.11 14.81
CA ARG A 124 5.35 -22.19 14.47
C ARG A 124 4.69 -22.02 13.12
N ALA A 125 4.92 -20.93 12.39
CA ALA A 125 4.27 -20.69 11.09
C ALA A 125 4.43 -21.88 10.12
N VAL A 126 5.60 -22.56 10.17
CA VAL A 126 5.89 -23.74 9.36
C VAL A 126 4.91 -24.90 9.60
N ARG A 127 4.34 -25.03 10.80
CA ARG A 127 3.36 -26.08 11.10
C ARG A 127 2.05 -25.90 10.35
N ILE A 128 1.69 -24.67 9.99
CA ILE A 128 0.50 -24.39 9.18
C ILE A 128 0.63 -25.05 7.81
N ALA A 129 1.83 -25.02 7.22
CA ALA A 129 2.11 -25.67 5.95
C ALA A 129 2.33 -27.19 6.07
N ALA A 130 2.98 -27.65 7.15
CA ALA A 130 3.34 -29.07 7.33
C ALA A 130 2.17 -29.95 7.83
N HIS A 131 1.27 -29.39 8.65
CA HIS A 131 0.12 -30.11 9.21
C HIS A 131 -1.15 -29.24 9.11
N PRO A 132 -1.62 -28.92 7.89
CA PRO A 132 -2.81 -28.12 7.69
C PRO A 132 -4.04 -28.88 8.16
N ASN A 133 -4.92 -28.21 8.89
CA ASN A 133 -6.27 -28.69 9.13
C ASN A 133 -7.21 -28.08 8.08
N PHE A 134 -7.68 -28.89 7.13
CA PHE A 134 -8.55 -28.45 6.04
C PHE A 134 -9.97 -28.09 6.47
N THR A 135 -10.33 -28.29 7.75
CA THR A 135 -11.59 -27.78 8.31
C THR A 135 -11.47 -26.32 8.79
N SER A 136 -10.27 -25.75 8.80
CA SER A 136 -10.07 -24.32 9.04
C SER A 136 -10.30 -23.54 7.75
N MET A 137 -10.99 -22.40 7.86
CA MET A 137 -11.09 -21.39 6.80
C MET A 137 -9.79 -20.58 6.71
#